data_AF-A0A0N7J0L9-F1
#
_entry.id   AF-A0A0N7J0L9-F1
#
_cell.length_a   1.000
_cell.length_b   1.000
_cell.length_c   1.000
_cell.angle_alpha   90.00
_cell.angle_beta   90.00
_cell.angle_gamma   90.00
#
_symmetry.space_group_name_H-M   'P 1'
#
loop_
_entity.id
_entity.type
_entity.pdbx_description
1 polymer ?
#
loop_
_entity_poly.entity_id
_entity_poly.type
_entity_poly.pdbx_seq_one_letter_code
_entity_poly.pdbx_strand_id
1 'polypeptide(L)' 'TLKDMEEDILEGLKSQELEEYLNGPFTVVIKESCDGMGDVSEKHGCGPAVPEKA' A
#
# COMPACT_ATOMS: atom_id res chain seq x y z
N THR A 1 -4.33 1.05 -3.98
CA THR A 1 -5.56 0.54 -3.34
C THR A 1 -6.11 -0.62 -4.16
N LEU A 2 -7.11 -1.38 -3.69
CA LEU A 2 -7.64 -2.52 -4.46
C LEU A 2 -8.19 -2.12 -5.84
N LYS A 3 -8.81 -0.94 -5.95
CA LYS A 3 -9.32 -0.44 -7.24
C LYS A 3 -8.22 -0.15 -8.25
N ASP A 4 -7.05 0.28 -7.79
CA ASP A 4 -5.93 0.59 -8.68
C ASP A 4 -5.31 -0.68 -9.30
N MET A 5 -5.62 -1.86 -8.76
CA MET A 5 -5.14 -3.17 -9.21
C MET A 5 -6.21 -3.96 -10.00
N GLU A 6 -7.32 -3.32 -10.40
CA GLU A 6 -8.44 -4.00 -11.08
C GLU A 6 -7.98 -4.77 -12.32
N GLU A 7 -7.20 -4.13 -13.19
CA GLU A 7 -6.67 -4.75 -14.41
C GLU A 7 -5.75 -5.95 -14.11
N ASP A 8 -4.85 -5.81 -13.14
CA ASP A 8 -3.92 -6.88 -12.75
C ASP A 8 -4.67 -8.11 -12.19
N ILE A 9 -5.76 -7.87 -11.45
CA ILE A 9 -6.61 -8.93 -10.91
C ILE A 9 -7.32 -9.66 -12.05
N LEU A 10 -7.92 -8.93 -13.00
CA LEU A 10 -8.61 -9.51 -14.16
C LEU A 10 -7.64 -10.30 -15.06
N GLU A 11 -6.44 -9.78 -15.31
CA GLU A 11 -5.38 -10.48 -16.04
C GLU A 11 -4.96 -11.77 -15.30
N GLY A 12 -4.84 -11.71 -13.98
CA GLY A 12 -4.52 -12.86 -13.14
C GLY A 12 -5.61 -13.95 -13.16
N LEU A 13 -6.90 -13.56 -13.18
CA LEU A 13 -8.02 -14.51 -13.34
C LEU A 13 -7.98 -15.18 -14.71
N LYS A 14 -7.83 -14.39 -15.78
CA LYS A 14 -7.74 -14.90 -17.16
C LYS A 14 -6.57 -15.87 -17.34
N SER A 15 -5.42 -15.55 -16.74
CA SER A 15 -4.22 -16.40 -16.77
C SER A 15 -4.41 -17.73 -16.03
N GLN A 16 -5.38 -17.82 -15.13
CA GLN A 16 -5.78 -19.05 -14.44
C GLN A 16 -7.02 -19.70 -15.05
N GLU A 17 -7.46 -19.26 -16.24
CA GLU A 17 -8.65 -19.74 -16.93
C GLU A 17 -9.95 -19.58 -16.10
N LEU A 18 -9.99 -18.54 -15.27
CA LEU A 18 -11.16 -18.18 -14.45
C LEU A 18 -12.00 -17.09 -15.12
N GLU A 19 -13.29 -17.08 -14.83
CA GLU A 19 -14.25 -16.13 -15.39
C GLU A 19 -14.08 -14.73 -14.75
N GLU A 20 -14.07 -13.68 -15.58
CA GLU A 20 -13.87 -12.29 -15.11
C GLU A 20 -15.03 -11.76 -14.24
N TYR A 21 -16.21 -12.35 -14.36
CA TYR A 21 -17.40 -11.99 -13.57
C TYR A 21 -17.51 -12.75 -12.24
N LEU A 22 -16.46 -13.49 -11.83
CA LEU A 22 -16.43 -14.13 -10.52
C LEU A 22 -16.48 -13.07 -9.42
N ASN A 23 -17.54 -13.14 -8.62
CA ASN A 23 -17.77 -12.27 -7.47
C ASN A 23 -17.70 -13.07 -6.15
N GLY A 24 -16.94 -14.16 -6.15
CA GLY A 24 -16.71 -14.98 -4.96
C GLY A 24 -15.90 -14.24 -3.89
N PRO A 25 -15.86 -14.75 -2.66
CA PRO A 25 -15.01 -14.16 -1.62
C PRO A 25 -13.54 -14.35 -1.99
N PHE A 26 -12.80 -13.25 -2.10
CA PHE A 26 -11.34 -13.25 -2.26
C PHE A 26 -10.67 -13.03 -0.91
N THR A 27 -9.64 -13.82 -0.61
CA THR A 27 -8.77 -13.54 0.54
C THR A 27 -7.64 -12.63 0.07
N VAL A 28 -7.61 -11.41 0.60
CA VAL A 28 -6.55 -10.44 0.32
C VAL A 28 -5.59 -10.44 1.50
N VAL A 29 -4.31 -10.72 1.24
CA VAL A 29 -3.25 -10.63 2.26
C VAL A 29 -2.59 -9.26 2.13
N ILE A 30 -2.71 -8.44 3.17
CA ILE A 30 -2.14 -7.10 3.21
C ILE A 30 -0.81 -7.16 3.96
N LYS A 31 0.29 -6.80 3.27
CA LYS A 31 1.57 -6.59 3.93
C LYS A 31 1.59 -5.17 4.51
N GLU A 32 1.60 -5.08 5.84
CA GLU A 32 1.87 -3.81 6.51
C GLU A 32 3.38 -3.64 6.70
N SER A 33 3.86 -2.42 6.48
CA SER A 33 5.25 -2.04 6.70
C SER A 33 5.32 -0.61 7.21
N CYS A 34 6.19 -0.41 8.21
CA CYS A 34 6.58 0.88 8.73
C CYS A 34 8.11 0.88 8.83
N ASP A 35 8.75 1.88 8.25
CA ASP A 35 10.21 2.02 8.25
C ASP A 35 10.57 3.41 8.78
N GLY A 36 11.65 3.47 9.57
CA GLY A 36 12.12 4.71 10.18
C GLY A 36 13.26 5.33 9.38
N MET A 37 13.24 6.64 9.23
CA MET A 37 14.27 7.39 8.53
C MET A 37 15.10 8.23 9.51
N GLY A 38 16.42 8.06 9.49
CA GLY A 38 17.37 8.94 10.18
C GLY A 38 17.68 10.20 9.38
N ASP A 39 18.39 11.14 10.01
CA ASP A 39 18.90 12.38 9.39
C ASP A 39 17.80 13.29 8.79
N VAL A 40 16.62 13.32 9.43
CA VAL A 40 15.50 14.17 9.01
C VAL A 40 15.59 15.50 9.76
N SER A 41 16.28 16.49 9.22
CA SER A 41 16.55 17.73 9.95
C SER A 41 15.29 18.50 10.38
N GLU A 42 15.31 19.02 11.62
CA GLU A 42 14.24 19.86 12.15
C GLU A 42 14.18 21.17 11.36
N LYS A 43 12.97 21.63 11.03
CA LYS A 43 12.76 22.93 10.40
C LYS A 43 12.56 24.01 11.46
N HIS A 44 13.15 25.17 11.24
CA HIS A 44 12.89 26.34 12.08
C HIS A 44 11.39 26.69 12.08
N GLY A 45 10.85 27.04 13.25
CA GLY A 45 9.45 27.42 13.41
C GLY A 45 9.06 27.67 14.87
N CYS A 46 7.79 27.98 15.12
CA CYS A 46 7.23 28.17 16.46
C CYS A 46 6.61 26.88 17.05
N GLY A 47 6.85 25.75 16.39
CA GLY A 47 6.38 24.44 16.87
C GLY A 47 7.21 23.93 18.06
N PRO A 48 6.76 22.86 18.72
CA PRO A 48 7.59 22.16 19.68
C PRO A 48 8.84 21.59 19.00
N ALA A 49 9.96 21.51 19.71
CA ALA A 49 11.15 20.82 19.23
C ALA A 49 10.83 19.34 18.96
N VAL A 50 11.31 18.81 17.83
CA VAL A 50 11.02 17.44 17.39
C VAL A 50 12.30 16.70 17.03
N PRO A 51 12.42 15.39 17.34
CA PRO A 51 13.59 14.62 16.96
C PRO A 51 13.85 14.65 15.45
N GLU A 52 15.12 14.70 15.04
CA GLU A 52 15.53 14.70 13.61
C GLU A 52 15.45 13.31 12.96
N LYS A 53 14.32 12.63 13.13
CA LYS A 53 14.01 11.28 12.60
C LYS A 53 12.52 11.19 12.27
N ALA A 54 12.16 10.37 11.29
CA ALA A 54 10.77 10.10 10.90
C ALA A 54 10.41 8.62 11.07
#